data_AF-A0A5C7IT02-F1
#
_entry.id   AF-A0A5C7IT02-F1
#
_cell.length_a   1.000
_cell.length_b   1.000
_cell.length_c   1.000
_cell.angle_alpha   90.00
_cell.angle_beta   90.00
_cell.angle_gamma   90.00
#
_symmetry.space_group_name_H-M   'P 1'
#
loop_
_entity.id
_entity.type
_entity.pdbx_description
1 polymer ?
#
loop_
_entity_poly.entity_id
_entity_poly.type
_entity_poly.pdbx_seq_one_letter_code
_entity_poly.pdbx_strand_id
1 'polypeptide(L)'
;MKILLIMISASFQIYWYGLDGLRGPVLSGTNFYMKRESLYNYSMHKGFRYHSLVEDYFTGFKLHCQGWKSVYLTPTRPQFLGTSTTNLNDVLIQTSRWSCGFVEVGISKFCPIIYGSLRMSILQSMGYTELAFLPFYCFPLWCFATVPQLCLLNGIPMYPNVSNSFSNIFIFIFASVLLKQIYEVLASGGSVRTWRNEQRIWMIKSVTSCLYGTLDAFMEKLGLTKASFLLTNKVEDDEQVKRYQMGLFDFRTSTMLLSPLVTIIVLNMAAFACGVYRMMFTGEWEKMVLQVVLSFYILIMSYVVIEGMLMRNDRGRIPPSVTLLSVIISGVFLSLGSVILNMY
;
A
#
# COMPACT_ATOMS: atom_id res chain seq x y z
N MET A 1 -26.37 4.95 -22.54
CA MET A 1 -26.55 5.89 -21.41
C MET A 1 -25.18 6.23 -20.82
N LYS A 2 -24.81 7.51 -20.70
CA LYS A 2 -23.51 7.96 -20.16
C LYS A 2 -23.71 8.65 -18.81
N ILE A 3 -22.92 8.28 -17.80
CA ILE A 3 -22.70 9.05 -16.57
C ILE A 3 -21.45 9.91 -16.84
N LEU A 4 -21.54 11.22 -16.65
CA LEU A 4 -20.36 12.09 -16.75
C LEU A 4 -19.69 12.13 -15.39
N LEU A 5 -18.61 11.38 -15.21
CA LEU A 5 -17.98 11.16 -13.92
C LEU A 5 -16.61 11.84 -13.89
N ILE A 6 -16.61 13.17 -13.75
CA ILE A 6 -15.35 13.92 -13.57
C ILE A 6 -14.67 13.37 -12.31
N MET A 7 -13.40 13.03 -12.39
CA MET A 7 -12.61 12.62 -11.23
C MET A 7 -11.23 13.22 -11.40
N ILE A 8 -10.62 13.66 -10.31
CA ILE A 8 -9.24 14.15 -10.29
C ILE A 8 -8.63 13.69 -8.97
N SER A 9 -7.84 12.61 -9.03
CA SER A 9 -6.80 12.32 -8.04
C SER A 9 -5.52 12.10 -8.83
N ALA A 10 -4.51 12.96 -8.59
CA ALA A 10 -3.22 12.90 -9.26
C ALA A 10 -2.50 11.57 -9.03
N SER A 11 -2.77 10.89 -7.91
CA SER A 11 -2.14 9.62 -7.53
C SER A 11 -2.55 8.43 -8.38
N PHE A 12 -3.58 8.57 -9.22
CA PHE A 12 -4.12 7.51 -10.07
C PHE A 12 -4.27 7.97 -11.52
N GLN A 13 -3.59 9.04 -11.93
CA GLN A 13 -3.81 9.65 -13.24
C GLN A 13 -3.61 8.64 -14.39
N ILE A 14 -2.49 7.90 -14.37
CA ILE A 14 -2.20 6.85 -15.37
C ILE A 14 -3.26 5.75 -15.32
N TYR A 15 -3.64 5.34 -14.11
CA TYR A 15 -4.64 4.29 -13.89
C TYR A 15 -6.02 4.67 -14.45
N TRP A 16 -6.48 5.89 -14.14
CA TRP A 16 -7.77 6.39 -14.59
C TRP A 16 -7.82 6.63 -16.09
N TYR A 17 -6.74 7.11 -16.72
CA TYR A 17 -6.68 7.16 -18.18
C TYR A 17 -6.77 5.77 -18.81
N GLY A 18 -6.10 4.77 -18.23
CA GLY A 18 -6.21 3.38 -18.68
C GLY A 18 -7.66 2.86 -18.61
N LEU A 19 -8.34 3.09 -17.49
CA LEU A 19 -9.74 2.68 -17.31
C LEU A 19 -10.74 3.50 -18.14
N ASP A 20 -10.42 4.75 -18.49
CA ASP A 20 -11.28 5.56 -19.34
C ASP A 20 -11.46 4.93 -20.74
N GLY A 21 -10.40 4.31 -21.27
CA GLY A 21 -10.44 3.48 -22.46
C GLY A 21 -11.33 2.23 -22.33
N LEU A 22 -11.66 1.81 -21.10
CA LEU A 22 -12.42 0.61 -20.76
C LEU A 22 -13.85 0.93 -20.29
N ARG A 23 -14.48 1.93 -20.91
CA ARG A 23 -15.84 2.45 -20.58
C ARG A 23 -15.94 3.29 -19.31
N GLY A 24 -14.80 3.74 -18.79
CA GLY A 24 -14.72 4.78 -17.79
C GLY A 24 -14.12 4.34 -16.45
N PRO A 25 -13.57 5.29 -15.68
CA PRO A 25 -12.98 5.03 -14.36
C PRO A 25 -14.04 4.62 -13.33
N VAL A 26 -13.56 4.02 -12.23
CA VAL A 26 -14.39 3.71 -11.05
C VAL A 26 -14.78 5.01 -10.33
N LEU A 27 -15.88 5.01 -9.54
CA LEU A 27 -16.24 6.14 -8.67
C LEU A 27 -15.22 6.28 -7.51
N SER A 28 -14.82 7.51 -7.14
CA SER A 28 -13.96 7.75 -5.96
C SER A 28 -14.53 8.78 -4.97
N GLY A 29 -15.85 8.74 -4.79
CA GLY A 29 -16.56 9.30 -3.63
C GLY A 29 -16.77 10.82 -3.64
N THR A 30 -15.90 11.58 -4.30
CA THR A 30 -15.99 13.04 -4.40
C THR A 30 -15.59 13.54 -5.80
N ASN A 31 -15.81 14.83 -6.06
CA ASN A 31 -15.36 15.54 -7.27
C ASN A 31 -15.96 15.05 -8.60
N PHE A 32 -17.16 14.45 -8.56
CA PHE A 32 -17.85 13.92 -9.74
C PHE A 32 -19.25 14.49 -9.93
N TYR A 33 -19.73 14.38 -11.17
CA TYR A 33 -21.12 14.58 -11.51
C TYR A 33 -21.78 13.22 -11.79
N MET A 34 -23.08 13.13 -11.55
CA MET A 34 -23.81 11.90 -11.84
C MET A 34 -25.20 12.24 -12.32
N LYS A 35 -25.66 11.50 -13.33
CA LYS A 35 -27.04 11.60 -13.77
C LYS A 35 -27.96 11.05 -12.69
N ARG A 36 -28.94 11.84 -12.24
CA ARG A 36 -29.88 11.41 -11.20
C ARG A 36 -30.60 10.10 -11.56
N GLU A 37 -30.94 9.93 -12.83
CA GLU A 37 -31.55 8.71 -13.39
C GLU A 37 -30.70 7.45 -13.16
N SER A 38 -29.36 7.55 -13.14
CA SER A 38 -28.51 6.37 -12.90
C SER A 38 -28.57 5.91 -11.46
N LEU A 39 -28.71 6.85 -10.51
CA LEU A 39 -28.71 6.55 -9.08
C LEU A 39 -30.07 6.05 -8.60
N TYR A 40 -31.16 6.68 -9.04
CA TYR A 40 -32.51 6.38 -8.54
C TYR A 40 -33.37 5.57 -9.51
N ASN A 41 -33.00 5.50 -10.80
CA ASN A 41 -33.94 5.08 -11.84
C ASN A 41 -35.25 5.88 -11.68
N TYR A 42 -36.42 5.22 -11.62
CA TYR A 42 -37.71 5.87 -11.29
C TYR A 42 -38.09 5.87 -9.79
N SER A 43 -37.23 5.40 -8.88
CA SER A 43 -37.54 5.26 -7.44
C SER A 43 -36.48 5.91 -6.55
N MET A 44 -36.89 6.91 -5.76
CA MET A 44 -36.03 7.67 -4.85
C MET A 44 -35.36 6.82 -3.75
N HIS A 45 -35.76 5.55 -3.55
CA HIS A 45 -35.21 4.65 -2.53
C HIS A 45 -33.95 3.87 -2.98
N LYS A 46 -33.52 3.99 -4.24
CA LYS A 46 -32.44 3.16 -4.83
C LYS A 46 -31.03 3.78 -4.82
N GLY A 47 -30.76 4.78 -3.98
CA GLY A 47 -29.54 5.61 -3.88
C GLY A 47 -28.16 4.91 -3.81
N PHE A 48 -27.20 5.52 -3.11
CA PHE A 48 -25.86 4.92 -2.94
C PHE A 48 -25.92 3.52 -2.33
N ARG A 49 -24.95 2.69 -2.69
CA ARG A 49 -24.89 1.28 -2.30
C ARG A 49 -23.98 1.08 -1.10
N TYR A 50 -24.56 1.06 0.10
CA TYR A 50 -23.84 0.92 1.38
C TYR A 50 -23.53 -0.53 1.78
N HIS A 51 -23.19 -1.40 0.83
CA HIS A 51 -22.85 -2.80 1.13
C HIS A 51 -21.39 -2.98 1.62
N SER A 52 -20.58 -1.94 1.52
CA SER A 52 -19.17 -1.94 1.87
C SER A 52 -18.73 -0.56 2.32
N LEU A 53 -17.63 -0.48 3.07
CA LEU A 53 -16.95 0.76 3.46
C LEU A 53 -16.44 1.61 2.28
N VAL A 54 -16.38 1.04 1.08
CA VAL A 54 -16.08 1.74 -0.19
C VAL A 54 -17.35 1.85 -1.02
N GLU A 55 -18.35 2.59 -0.50
CA GLU A 55 -19.68 2.69 -1.11
C GLU A 55 -19.62 3.33 -2.50
N ASP A 56 -18.65 4.20 -2.71
CA ASP A 56 -18.35 4.86 -3.97
C ASP A 56 -17.91 3.85 -5.04
N TYR A 57 -16.86 3.09 -4.77
CA TYR A 57 -16.37 1.99 -5.60
C TYR A 57 -17.49 1.02 -5.92
N PHE A 58 -18.24 0.58 -4.90
CA PHE A 58 -19.30 -0.39 -5.08
C PHE A 58 -20.48 0.16 -5.88
N THR A 59 -20.83 1.43 -5.68
CA THR A 59 -21.86 2.11 -6.48
C THR A 59 -21.44 2.20 -7.95
N GLY A 60 -20.20 2.65 -8.23
CA GLY A 60 -19.63 2.67 -9.58
C GLY A 60 -19.67 1.30 -10.25
N PHE A 61 -19.21 0.27 -9.55
CA PHE A 61 -19.21 -1.11 -10.00
C PHE A 61 -20.59 -1.59 -10.42
N LYS A 62 -21.61 -1.34 -9.58
CA LYS A 62 -23.00 -1.73 -9.86
C LYS A 62 -23.59 -0.98 -11.06
N LEU A 63 -23.27 0.30 -11.22
CA LEU A 63 -23.72 1.09 -12.36
C LEU A 63 -23.08 0.60 -13.66
N HIS A 64 -21.79 0.30 -13.66
CA HIS A 64 -21.10 -0.29 -14.81
C HIS A 64 -21.64 -1.67 -15.18
N CYS A 65 -21.96 -2.52 -14.19
CA CYS A 65 -22.66 -3.79 -14.42
C CYS A 65 -24.06 -3.63 -15.04
N GLN A 66 -24.65 -2.44 -14.95
CA GLN A 66 -25.95 -2.10 -15.56
C GLN A 66 -25.78 -1.44 -16.93
N GLY A 67 -24.55 -1.37 -17.47
CA GLY A 67 -24.25 -0.81 -18.77
C GLY A 67 -24.05 0.72 -18.79
N TRP A 68 -24.05 1.37 -17.62
CA TRP A 68 -23.62 2.76 -17.54
C TRP A 68 -22.12 2.89 -17.81
N LYS A 69 -21.73 4.04 -18.36
CA LYS A 69 -20.33 4.39 -18.63
C LYS A 69 -19.96 5.62 -17.83
N SER A 70 -18.71 5.72 -17.39
CA SER A 70 -18.11 6.94 -16.82
C SER A 70 -17.13 7.55 -17.81
N VAL A 71 -16.66 8.77 -17.55
CA VAL A 71 -15.65 9.47 -18.37
C VAL A 71 -14.74 10.28 -17.45
N TYR A 72 -13.43 10.04 -17.52
CA TYR A 72 -12.41 10.80 -16.80
C TYR A 72 -12.09 12.11 -17.55
N LEU A 73 -12.20 13.26 -16.88
CA LEU A 73 -11.93 14.57 -17.48
C LEU A 73 -10.88 15.33 -16.67
N THR A 74 -9.83 15.81 -17.37
CA THR A 74 -8.73 16.56 -16.77
C THR A 74 -8.62 17.95 -17.40
N PRO A 75 -9.46 18.92 -16.99
CA PRO A 75 -9.39 20.27 -17.52
C PRO A 75 -8.11 20.99 -17.05
N THR A 76 -7.60 21.93 -17.85
CA THR A 76 -6.37 22.68 -17.53
C THR A 76 -6.47 23.44 -16.20
N ARG A 77 -7.67 23.94 -15.85
CA ARG A 77 -7.95 24.55 -14.55
C ARG A 77 -8.67 23.52 -13.65
N PRO A 78 -8.11 23.19 -12.47
CA PRO A 78 -8.79 22.33 -11.50
C PRO A 78 -10.18 22.88 -11.16
N GLN A 79 -11.21 22.07 -11.33
CA GLN A 79 -12.60 22.43 -11.00
C GLN A 79 -12.96 22.09 -9.56
N PHE A 80 -12.18 21.21 -8.92
CA PHE A 80 -12.33 20.79 -7.55
C PHE A 80 -11.00 20.96 -6.83
N LEU A 81 -11.04 21.48 -5.61
CA LEU A 81 -9.89 21.58 -4.72
C LEU A 81 -10.24 20.90 -3.41
N GLY A 82 -9.38 19.99 -2.96
CA GLY A 82 -9.56 19.26 -1.72
C GLY A 82 -8.31 19.33 -0.85
N THR A 83 -8.49 19.15 0.45
CA THR A 83 -7.39 19.03 1.40
C THR A 83 -6.97 17.57 1.50
N SER A 84 -5.67 17.30 1.40
CA SER A 84 -5.11 15.97 1.64
C SER A 84 -4.75 15.79 3.11
N THR A 85 -4.64 14.53 3.55
CA THR A 85 -4.12 14.19 4.89
C THR A 85 -2.68 14.69 5.05
N THR A 86 -2.41 15.39 6.14
CA THR A 86 -1.09 16.00 6.44
C THR A 86 -0.24 15.17 7.40
N ASN A 87 -0.78 14.09 7.95
CA ASN A 87 -0.10 13.20 8.89
C ASN A 87 -0.25 11.72 8.52
N LEU A 88 0.68 10.89 9.03
CA LEU A 88 0.71 9.47 8.70
C LEU A 88 -0.49 8.72 9.25
N ASN A 89 -0.96 9.08 10.46
CA ASN A 89 -2.06 8.38 11.12
C ASN A 89 -3.34 8.39 10.28
N ASP A 90 -3.72 9.55 9.76
CA ASP A 90 -4.92 9.67 8.93
C ASP A 90 -4.77 8.93 7.60
N VAL A 91 -3.56 8.93 7.01
CA VAL A 91 -3.26 8.15 5.80
C VAL A 91 -3.48 6.66 6.06
N LEU A 92 -2.98 6.14 7.20
CA LEU A 92 -3.08 4.72 7.54
C LEU A 92 -4.52 4.33 7.87
N ILE A 93 -5.23 5.11 8.70
CA ILE A 93 -6.64 4.85 9.03
C ILE A 93 -7.50 4.87 7.76
N GLN A 94 -7.30 5.86 6.89
CA GLN A 94 -8.02 5.93 5.62
C GLN A 94 -7.71 4.72 4.73
N THR A 95 -6.43 4.34 4.61
CA THR A 95 -6.03 3.19 3.79
C THR A 95 -6.55 1.87 4.36
N SER A 96 -6.65 1.72 5.69
CA SER A 96 -7.25 0.54 6.32
C SER A 96 -8.72 0.40 5.97
N ARG A 97 -9.49 1.50 6.02
CA ARG A 97 -10.91 1.50 5.63
C ARG A 97 -11.12 1.13 4.18
N TRP A 98 -10.32 1.71 3.28
CA TRP A 98 -10.34 1.34 1.86
C TRP A 98 -9.98 -0.13 1.66
N SER A 99 -8.92 -0.59 2.33
CA SER A 99 -8.47 -1.98 2.22
C SER A 99 -9.53 -2.96 2.69
N CYS A 100 -10.19 -2.68 3.82
CA CYS A 100 -11.31 -3.47 4.31
C CYS A 100 -12.45 -3.50 3.30
N GLY A 101 -12.93 -2.33 2.86
CA GLY A 101 -14.04 -2.27 1.90
C GLY A 101 -13.76 -2.96 0.56
N PHE A 102 -12.56 -2.80 0.01
CA PHE A 102 -12.17 -3.49 -1.21
C PHE A 102 -12.22 -5.02 -1.05
N VAL A 103 -11.66 -5.53 0.05
CA VAL A 103 -11.68 -6.97 0.36
C VAL A 103 -13.09 -7.47 0.59
N GLU A 104 -13.95 -6.73 1.31
CA GLU A 104 -15.37 -7.07 1.51
C GLU A 104 -16.07 -7.30 0.17
N VAL A 105 -15.89 -6.39 -0.80
CA VAL A 105 -16.48 -6.56 -2.13
C VAL A 105 -15.86 -7.78 -2.82
N GLY A 106 -14.54 -7.94 -2.76
CA GLY A 106 -13.79 -9.05 -3.37
C GLY A 106 -14.25 -10.44 -2.90
N ILE A 107 -14.55 -10.60 -1.61
CA ILE A 107 -15.00 -11.87 -1.01
C ILE A 107 -16.54 -12.01 -0.91
N SER A 108 -17.29 -11.03 -1.43
CA SER A 108 -18.75 -11.07 -1.46
C SER A 108 -19.29 -11.80 -2.70
N LYS A 109 -20.61 -12.00 -2.74
CA LYS A 109 -21.34 -12.42 -3.96
C LYS A 109 -21.23 -11.43 -5.12
N PHE A 110 -20.71 -10.22 -4.87
CA PHE A 110 -20.45 -9.19 -5.86
C PHE A 110 -18.98 -9.13 -6.31
N CYS A 111 -18.18 -10.16 -6.01
CA CYS A 111 -16.80 -10.30 -6.47
C CYS A 111 -16.68 -9.93 -7.97
N PRO A 112 -15.83 -8.94 -8.35
CA PRO A 112 -15.71 -8.50 -9.73
C PRO A 112 -15.33 -9.64 -10.70
N ILE A 113 -14.51 -10.59 -10.27
CA ILE A 113 -14.08 -11.74 -11.08
C ILE A 113 -15.27 -12.55 -11.62
N ILE A 114 -16.30 -12.74 -10.79
CA ILE A 114 -17.46 -13.58 -11.13
C ILE A 114 -18.65 -12.69 -11.51
N TYR A 115 -19.03 -11.77 -10.62
CA TYR A 115 -20.20 -10.93 -10.82
C TYR A 115 -20.00 -9.92 -11.95
N GLY A 116 -18.81 -9.32 -12.01
CA GLY A 116 -18.43 -8.30 -12.99
C GLY A 116 -18.23 -8.88 -14.38
N SER A 117 -17.43 -9.95 -14.51
CA SER A 117 -17.12 -10.57 -15.82
C SER A 117 -18.37 -11.04 -16.59
N LEU A 118 -19.45 -11.40 -15.88
CA LEU A 118 -20.73 -11.75 -16.47
C LEU A 118 -21.58 -10.55 -16.93
N ARG A 119 -21.19 -9.31 -16.59
CA ARG A 119 -22.02 -8.09 -16.73
C ARG A 119 -21.30 -6.89 -17.34
N MET A 120 -19.97 -6.95 -17.47
CA MET A 120 -19.16 -5.97 -18.16
C MET A 120 -18.04 -6.67 -18.94
N SER A 121 -17.30 -5.94 -19.78
CA SER A 121 -16.17 -6.52 -20.50
C SER A 121 -15.11 -7.05 -19.54
N ILE A 122 -14.40 -8.11 -19.92
CA ILE A 122 -13.35 -8.74 -19.12
C ILE A 122 -12.32 -7.69 -18.67
N LEU A 123 -11.85 -6.82 -19.56
CA LEU A 123 -10.85 -5.79 -19.22
C LEU A 123 -11.37 -4.79 -18.17
N GLN A 124 -12.59 -4.30 -18.31
CA GLN A 124 -13.22 -3.42 -17.31
C GLN A 124 -13.39 -4.16 -15.97
N SER A 125 -13.78 -5.44 -16.02
CA SER A 125 -13.89 -6.29 -14.83
C SER A 125 -12.54 -6.49 -14.16
N MET A 126 -11.45 -6.62 -14.92
CA MET A 126 -10.09 -6.73 -14.39
C MET A 126 -9.67 -5.48 -13.63
N GLY A 127 -10.04 -4.27 -14.10
CA GLY A 127 -9.78 -3.03 -13.37
C GLY A 127 -10.48 -2.98 -12.00
N TYR A 128 -11.74 -3.39 -11.94
CA TYR A 128 -12.43 -3.55 -10.65
C TYR A 128 -11.79 -4.64 -9.78
N THR A 129 -11.45 -5.79 -10.36
CA THR A 129 -10.76 -6.88 -9.66
C THR A 129 -9.44 -6.39 -9.04
N GLU A 130 -8.63 -5.66 -9.79
CA GLU A 130 -7.35 -5.14 -9.31
C GLU A 130 -7.53 -4.29 -8.05
N LEU A 131 -8.48 -3.35 -8.05
CA LEU A 131 -8.77 -2.55 -6.85
C LEU A 131 -9.32 -3.39 -5.69
N ALA A 132 -10.27 -4.30 -5.94
CA ALA A 132 -10.86 -5.16 -4.91
C ALA A 132 -9.82 -6.05 -4.21
N PHE A 133 -8.84 -6.54 -4.96
CA PHE A 133 -7.81 -7.45 -4.46
C PHE A 133 -6.48 -6.77 -4.17
N LEU A 134 -6.35 -5.47 -4.45
CA LEU A 134 -5.15 -4.68 -4.18
C LEU A 134 -4.59 -4.91 -2.76
N PRO A 135 -5.41 -4.89 -1.69
CA PRO A 135 -4.88 -5.03 -0.33
C PRO A 135 -4.14 -6.35 -0.07
N PHE A 136 -4.44 -7.42 -0.82
CA PHE A 136 -3.82 -8.74 -0.63
C PHE A 136 -2.33 -8.79 -0.96
N TYR A 137 -1.75 -7.77 -1.59
CA TYR A 137 -0.28 -7.71 -1.70
C TYR A 137 0.40 -7.65 -0.32
N CYS A 138 -0.33 -7.37 0.77
CA CYS A 138 0.22 -7.34 2.11
C CYS A 138 0.87 -8.69 2.48
N PHE A 139 0.26 -9.82 2.10
CA PHE A 139 0.78 -11.16 2.41
C PHE A 139 2.15 -11.45 1.78
N PRO A 140 2.33 -11.37 0.45
CA PRO A 140 3.63 -11.59 -0.15
C PRO A 140 4.67 -10.56 0.33
N LEU A 141 4.28 -9.31 0.62
CA LEU A 141 5.22 -8.33 1.15
C LEU A 141 5.68 -8.64 2.57
N TRP A 142 4.80 -9.18 3.43
CA TRP A 142 5.21 -9.70 4.72
C TRP A 142 6.20 -10.85 4.60
N CYS A 143 6.02 -11.75 3.62
CA CYS A 143 7.01 -12.78 3.31
C CYS A 143 8.34 -12.16 2.87
N PHE A 144 8.33 -11.18 1.95
CA PHE A 144 9.56 -10.50 1.49
C PHE A 144 10.22 -9.61 2.55
N ALA A 145 9.49 -9.16 3.56
CA ALA A 145 10.01 -8.38 4.66
C ALA A 145 10.60 -9.23 5.81
N THR A 146 10.41 -10.55 5.77
CA THR A 146 10.83 -11.45 6.84
C THR A 146 11.72 -12.60 6.37
N VAL A 147 11.33 -13.32 5.32
CA VAL A 147 12.03 -14.52 4.84
C VAL A 147 13.43 -14.18 4.33
N PRO A 148 13.63 -13.20 3.41
CA PRO A 148 14.97 -12.86 2.95
C PRO A 148 15.92 -12.43 4.08
N GLN A 149 15.40 -11.75 5.10
CA GLN A 149 16.17 -11.28 6.23
C GLN A 149 16.58 -12.43 7.15
N LEU A 150 15.71 -13.41 7.39
CA LEU A 150 16.07 -14.64 8.08
C LEU A 150 17.11 -15.45 7.29
N CYS A 151 16.94 -15.58 5.97
CA CYS A 151 17.92 -16.26 5.13
C CYS A 151 19.28 -15.55 5.18
N LEU A 152 19.30 -14.22 5.07
CA LEU A 152 20.52 -13.42 5.16
C LEU A 152 21.22 -13.58 6.51
N LEU A 153 20.45 -13.60 7.61
CA LEU A 153 20.98 -13.81 8.96
C LEU A 153 21.68 -15.18 9.07
N ASN A 154 21.04 -16.23 8.52
CA ASN A 154 21.52 -17.62 8.60
C ASN A 154 22.51 -18.00 7.49
N GLY A 155 22.86 -17.09 6.57
CA GLY A 155 23.79 -17.38 5.47
C GLY A 155 23.19 -18.31 4.40
N ILE A 156 21.86 -18.31 4.24
CA ILE A 156 21.16 -19.12 3.25
C ILE A 156 21.01 -18.31 1.95
N PRO A 157 21.59 -18.75 0.81
CA PRO A 157 21.46 -18.06 -0.47
C PRO A 157 20.03 -18.19 -1.04
N MET A 158 19.32 -17.07 -1.17
CA MET A 158 17.98 -16.99 -1.79
C MET A 158 18.01 -16.53 -3.26
N TYR A 159 19.09 -15.89 -3.68
CA TYR A 159 19.24 -15.30 -5.01
C TYR A 159 20.40 -15.98 -5.75
N PRO A 160 20.42 -15.94 -7.09
CA PRO A 160 21.51 -16.54 -7.86
C PRO A 160 22.87 -15.95 -7.48
N ASN A 161 23.90 -16.79 -7.43
CA ASN A 161 25.28 -16.31 -7.26
C ASN A 161 25.62 -15.30 -8.36
N VAL A 162 26.43 -14.29 -8.03
CA VAL A 162 26.86 -13.26 -9.00
C VAL A 162 27.64 -13.83 -10.19
N SER A 163 28.32 -14.97 -10.02
CA SER A 163 28.99 -15.70 -11.11
C SER A 163 28.01 -16.41 -12.06
N ASN A 164 26.76 -16.61 -11.65
CA ASN A 164 25.73 -17.27 -12.44
C ASN A 164 25.05 -16.27 -13.40
N SER A 165 24.83 -16.66 -14.66
CA SER A 165 24.12 -15.84 -15.66
C SER A 165 22.71 -15.43 -15.24
N PHE A 166 22.03 -16.21 -14.39
CA PHE A 166 20.72 -15.83 -13.84
C PHE A 166 20.76 -14.59 -12.94
N SER A 167 21.92 -14.23 -12.37
CA SER A 167 22.07 -12.99 -11.59
C SER A 167 21.85 -11.75 -12.46
N ASN A 168 22.32 -11.76 -13.71
CA ASN A 168 22.10 -10.66 -14.65
C ASN A 168 20.62 -10.48 -14.97
N ILE A 169 19.88 -11.59 -15.13
CA ILE A 169 18.43 -11.56 -15.35
C ILE A 169 17.73 -10.94 -14.13
N PHE A 170 18.13 -11.35 -12.92
CA PHE A 170 17.58 -10.80 -11.69
C PHE A 170 17.82 -9.29 -11.57
N ILE A 171 19.06 -8.83 -11.80
CA ILE A 171 19.43 -7.42 -11.76
C ILE A 171 18.64 -6.62 -12.82
N PHE A 172 18.53 -7.15 -14.03
CA PHE A 172 17.78 -6.52 -15.11
C PHE A 172 16.30 -6.34 -14.75
N ILE A 173 15.64 -7.39 -14.23
CA ILE A 173 14.24 -7.31 -13.81
C ILE A 173 14.08 -6.26 -12.71
N PHE A 174 14.91 -6.32 -11.66
CA PHE A 174 14.85 -5.36 -10.56
C PHE A 174 15.04 -3.91 -11.03
N ALA A 175 16.07 -3.65 -11.84
CA ALA A 175 16.33 -2.33 -12.42
C ALA A 175 15.19 -1.86 -13.33
N SER A 176 14.64 -2.75 -14.17
CA SER A 176 13.54 -2.40 -15.09
C SER A 176 12.28 -1.94 -14.34
N VAL A 177 11.96 -2.57 -13.21
CA VAL A 177 10.81 -2.17 -12.38
C VAL A 177 11.04 -0.79 -11.76
N LEU A 178 12.22 -0.52 -11.22
CA LEU A 178 12.54 0.79 -10.66
C LEU A 178 12.53 1.89 -11.72
N LEU A 179 13.09 1.60 -12.90
CA LEU A 179 13.12 2.51 -14.05
C LEU A 179 11.71 2.79 -14.58
N LYS A 180 10.84 1.78 -14.64
CA LYS A 180 9.44 1.97 -15.00
C LYS A 180 8.73 2.89 -14.02
N GLN A 181 8.86 2.63 -12.71
CA GLN A 181 8.18 3.43 -11.68
C GLN A 181 8.64 4.89 -11.68
N ILE A 182 9.94 5.15 -11.79
CA ILE A 182 10.43 6.54 -11.84
C ILE A 182 9.97 7.22 -13.14
N TYR A 183 9.96 6.50 -14.27
CA TYR A 183 9.43 7.02 -15.52
C TYR A 183 7.96 7.42 -15.42
N GLU A 184 7.11 6.57 -14.84
CA GLU A 184 5.68 6.86 -14.66
C GLU A 184 5.44 8.11 -13.79
N VAL A 185 6.22 8.26 -12.72
CA VAL A 185 6.15 9.45 -11.85
C VAL A 185 6.60 10.72 -12.58
N LEU A 186 7.70 10.66 -13.33
CA LEU A 186 8.20 11.82 -14.08
C LEU A 186 7.26 12.18 -15.24
N ALA A 187 6.73 11.19 -15.95
CA ALA A 187 5.79 11.37 -17.06
C ALA A 187 4.45 11.97 -16.61
N SER A 188 4.06 11.76 -15.34
CA SER A 188 2.89 12.40 -14.73
C SER A 188 3.18 13.76 -14.09
N GLY A 189 4.39 14.32 -14.28
CA GLY A 189 4.79 15.62 -13.75
C GLY A 189 5.26 15.60 -12.30
N GLY A 190 5.41 14.42 -11.70
CA GLY A 190 6.01 14.23 -10.39
C GLY A 190 7.53 14.43 -10.40
N SER A 191 8.12 14.50 -9.22
CA SER A 191 9.57 14.63 -9.02
C SER A 191 10.19 13.31 -8.55
N VAL A 192 11.51 13.21 -8.56
CA VAL A 192 12.23 12.08 -7.93
C VAL A 192 11.91 11.97 -6.43
N ARG A 193 11.62 13.10 -5.76
CA ARG A 193 11.15 13.12 -4.37
C ARG A 193 9.75 12.50 -4.26
N THR A 194 8.87 12.76 -5.23
CA THR A 194 7.54 12.15 -5.32
C THR A 194 7.67 10.63 -5.44
N TRP A 195 8.48 10.14 -6.39
CA TRP A 195 8.70 8.70 -6.59
C TRP A 195 9.19 8.02 -5.30
N ARG A 196 10.18 8.61 -4.63
CA ARG A 196 10.71 8.09 -3.37
C ARG A 196 9.64 8.04 -2.27
N ASN A 197 8.80 9.07 -2.19
CA ASN A 197 7.71 9.12 -1.22
C ASN A 197 6.60 8.11 -1.54
N GLU A 198 6.30 7.87 -2.82
CA GLU A 198 5.36 6.83 -3.24
C GLU A 198 5.85 5.43 -2.87
N GLN A 199 7.12 5.12 -3.11
CA GLN A 199 7.73 3.86 -2.67
C GLN A 199 7.66 3.69 -1.15
N ARG A 200 8.03 4.74 -0.40
CA ARG A 200 7.97 4.77 1.07
C ARG A 200 6.58 4.50 1.60
N ILE A 201 5.61 5.28 1.14
CA ILE A 201 4.25 5.17 1.66
C ILE A 201 3.59 3.86 1.22
N TRP A 202 3.92 3.34 0.03
CA TRP A 202 3.49 2.01 -0.39
C TRP A 202 4.02 0.93 0.55
N MET A 203 5.33 0.88 0.83
CA MET A 203 5.92 -0.08 1.78
C MET A 203 5.25 0.00 3.16
N ILE A 204 5.10 1.23 3.69
CA ILE A 204 4.47 1.45 5.00
C ILE A 204 3.02 0.96 5.01
N LYS A 205 2.20 1.36 4.01
CA LYS A 205 0.79 0.96 3.93
C LYS A 205 0.62 -0.54 3.82
N SER A 206 1.51 -1.19 3.06
CA SER A 206 1.46 -2.64 2.82
C SER A 206 1.61 -3.48 4.07
N VAL A 207 2.58 -3.14 4.91
CA VAL A 207 2.87 -3.90 6.14
C VAL A 207 1.98 -3.47 7.31
N THR A 208 1.27 -2.35 7.17
CA THR A 208 0.37 -1.82 8.21
C THR A 208 -1.09 -1.85 7.73
N SER A 209 -1.59 -0.75 7.17
CA SER A 209 -3.00 -0.53 6.87
C SER A 209 -3.64 -1.57 5.95
N CYS A 210 -2.92 -2.07 4.95
CA CYS A 210 -3.44 -3.11 4.06
C CYS A 210 -3.62 -4.43 4.81
N LEU A 211 -2.62 -4.84 5.61
CA LEU A 211 -2.74 -6.02 6.46
C LEU A 211 -3.93 -5.91 7.42
N TYR A 212 -4.02 -4.81 8.18
CA TYR A 212 -5.09 -4.64 9.15
C TYR A 212 -6.47 -4.55 8.49
N GLY A 213 -6.62 -3.76 7.42
CA GLY A 213 -7.88 -3.68 6.69
C GLY A 213 -8.30 -5.03 6.10
N THR A 214 -7.35 -5.82 5.59
CA THR A 214 -7.64 -7.18 5.11
C THR A 214 -8.08 -8.11 6.25
N LEU A 215 -7.38 -8.10 7.39
CA LEU A 215 -7.73 -8.92 8.55
C LEU A 215 -9.12 -8.53 9.09
N ASP A 216 -9.40 -7.24 9.20
CA ASP A 216 -10.71 -6.73 9.65
C ASP A 216 -11.83 -7.24 8.74
N ALA A 217 -11.67 -7.18 7.41
CA ALA A 217 -12.67 -7.70 6.47
C ALA A 217 -12.93 -9.21 6.66
N PHE A 218 -11.89 -10.01 6.94
CA PHE A 218 -12.07 -11.44 7.25
C PHE A 218 -12.74 -11.66 8.59
N MET A 219 -12.37 -10.92 9.63
CA MET A 219 -12.97 -11.03 10.97
C MET A 219 -14.46 -10.66 10.94
N GLU A 220 -14.81 -9.59 10.23
CA GLU A 220 -16.21 -9.17 10.02
C GLU A 220 -16.99 -10.24 9.24
N LYS A 221 -16.39 -10.81 8.19
CA LYS A 221 -17.01 -11.89 7.41
C LYS A 221 -17.29 -13.15 8.23
N LEU A 222 -16.42 -13.45 9.19
CA LEU A 222 -16.56 -14.56 10.13
C LEU A 222 -17.49 -14.23 11.32
N GLY A 223 -17.97 -12.98 11.44
CA GLY A 223 -18.81 -12.54 12.55
C GLY A 223 -18.07 -12.37 13.88
N LEU A 224 -16.74 -12.28 13.86
CA LEU A 224 -15.88 -12.16 15.04
C LEU A 224 -15.75 -10.71 15.54
N THR A 225 -15.95 -9.74 14.65
CA THR A 225 -15.88 -8.30 14.95
C THR A 225 -17.09 -7.59 14.37
N LYS A 226 -17.47 -6.45 14.98
CA LYS A 226 -18.43 -5.52 14.38
C LYS A 226 -17.67 -4.48 13.57
N ALA A 227 -18.25 -4.06 12.45
CA ALA A 227 -17.76 -2.93 11.66
C ALA A 227 -17.44 -1.74 12.57
N SER A 228 -16.15 -1.42 12.71
CA SER A 228 -15.68 -0.32 13.55
C SER A 228 -15.19 0.81 12.66
N PHE A 229 -15.90 1.94 12.72
CA PHE A 229 -15.58 3.10 11.90
C PHE A 229 -14.71 4.08 12.71
N LEU A 230 -13.39 3.95 12.58
CA LEU A 230 -12.46 4.94 13.13
C LEU A 230 -12.46 6.18 12.22
N LEU A 231 -13.02 7.28 12.73
CA LEU A 231 -13.00 8.58 12.09
C LEU A 231 -11.59 9.17 12.15
N THR A 232 -11.13 9.71 11.03
CA THR A 232 -9.93 10.57 11.00
C THR A 232 -10.27 11.92 11.62
N ASN A 233 -9.45 12.39 12.54
CA ASN A 233 -9.63 13.70 13.15
C ASN A 233 -9.10 14.78 12.19
N LYS A 234 -9.95 15.72 11.79
CA LYS A 234 -9.58 16.82 10.88
C LYS A 234 -9.13 18.10 11.60
N VAL A 235 -8.97 18.05 12.92
CA VAL A 235 -8.47 19.19 13.69
C VAL A 235 -6.98 19.37 13.44
N GLU A 236 -6.59 20.56 12.97
CA GLU A 236 -5.20 20.90 12.68
C GLU A 236 -4.46 21.31 13.96
N ASP A 237 -3.29 20.70 14.17
CA ASP A 237 -2.31 21.06 15.20
C ASP A 237 -1.20 21.87 14.52
N ASP A 238 -0.96 23.12 14.92
CA ASP A 238 0.04 24.01 14.28
C ASP A 238 1.43 23.37 14.18
N GLU A 239 1.83 22.60 15.19
CA GLU A 239 3.10 21.88 15.20
C GLU A 239 3.12 20.72 14.20
N GLN A 240 1.97 20.07 13.97
CA GLN A 240 1.80 19.06 12.92
C GLN A 240 1.90 19.68 11.52
N VAL A 241 1.26 20.84 11.32
CA VAL A 241 1.31 21.56 10.04
C VAL A 241 2.73 21.98 9.71
N LYS A 242 3.50 22.51 10.69
CA LYS A 242 4.92 22.84 10.50
C LYS A 242 5.74 21.64 10.03
N ARG A 243 5.57 20.47 10.68
CA ARG A 243 6.26 19.23 10.27
C ARG A 243 5.91 18.80 8.85
N TYR A 244 4.62 18.88 8.50
CA TYR A 244 4.17 18.59 7.14
C TYR A 244 4.83 19.52 6.11
N GLN A 245 4.87 20.83 6.38
CA GLN A 245 5.52 21.81 5.50
C GLN A 245 7.03 21.56 5.34
N MET A 246 7.70 21.08 6.38
CA MET A 246 9.10 20.63 6.31
C MET A 246 9.28 19.29 5.58
N GLY A 247 8.20 18.58 5.27
CA GLY A 247 8.21 17.26 4.63
C GLY A 247 8.63 16.13 5.56
N LEU A 248 8.41 16.30 6.87
CA LEU A 248 8.69 15.31 7.90
C LEU A 248 7.46 14.43 8.16
N PHE A 249 7.68 13.13 8.34
CA PHE A 249 6.61 12.22 8.76
C PHE A 249 6.19 12.50 10.20
N ASP A 250 4.89 12.46 10.51
CA ASP A 250 4.41 12.50 11.89
C ASP A 250 4.03 11.08 12.33
N PHE A 251 4.86 10.47 13.18
CA PHE A 251 4.67 9.10 13.67
C PHE A 251 3.78 9.01 14.91
N ARG A 252 2.99 10.04 15.24
CA ARG A 252 1.94 9.96 16.28
C ARG A 252 0.77 9.11 15.79
N THR A 253 0.97 7.79 15.78
CA THR A 253 0.02 6.75 15.37
C THR A 253 -0.15 5.71 16.48
N SER A 254 -1.17 4.88 16.40
CA SER A 254 -1.36 3.75 17.32
C SER A 254 -0.16 2.78 17.32
N THR A 255 0.20 2.26 18.50
CA THR A 255 1.22 1.21 18.66
C THR A 255 0.93 0.01 17.76
N MET A 256 -0.34 -0.31 17.54
CA MET A 256 -0.79 -1.39 16.65
C MET A 256 -0.26 -1.22 15.22
N LEU A 257 -0.30 -0.02 14.65
CA LEU A 257 0.18 0.22 13.29
C LEU A 257 1.70 0.41 13.24
N LEU A 258 2.31 1.04 14.24
CA LEU A 258 3.76 1.30 14.23
C LEU A 258 4.59 0.06 14.55
N SER A 259 4.17 -0.77 15.51
CA SER A 259 4.99 -1.88 15.99
C SER A 259 5.38 -2.87 14.87
N PRO A 260 4.45 -3.31 13.99
CA PRO A 260 4.81 -4.20 12.87
C PRO A 260 5.82 -3.56 11.91
N LEU A 261 5.61 -2.28 11.55
CA LEU A 261 6.50 -1.51 10.68
C LEU A 261 7.91 -1.38 11.26
N VAL A 262 8.02 -0.99 12.54
CA VAL A 262 9.32 -0.80 13.19
C VAL A 262 10.02 -2.15 13.38
N THR A 263 9.28 -3.21 13.70
CA THR A 263 9.82 -4.58 13.85
C THR A 263 10.50 -5.06 12.57
N ILE A 264 9.85 -5.00 11.41
CA ILE A 264 10.46 -5.46 10.16
C ILE A 264 11.68 -4.63 9.76
N ILE A 265 11.72 -3.34 10.10
CA ILE A 265 12.87 -2.47 9.80
C ILE A 265 14.04 -2.79 10.72
N VAL A 266 13.80 -2.98 12.02
CA VAL A 266 14.81 -3.43 12.98
C VAL A 266 15.36 -4.80 12.58
N LEU A 267 14.49 -5.71 12.17
CA LEU A 267 14.86 -7.02 11.66
C LEU A 267 15.73 -6.92 10.39
N ASN A 268 15.37 -6.05 9.45
CA ASN A 268 16.19 -5.81 8.25
C ASN A 268 17.52 -5.14 8.57
N MET A 269 17.58 -4.23 9.56
CA MET A 269 18.84 -3.64 10.04
C MET A 269 19.77 -4.70 10.63
N ALA A 270 19.24 -5.60 11.46
CA ALA A 270 20.02 -6.70 12.05
C ALA A 270 20.51 -7.67 10.97
N ALA A 271 19.64 -8.08 10.05
CA ALA A 271 19.99 -8.95 8.93
C ALA A 271 21.05 -8.31 8.01
N PHE A 272 20.92 -7.01 7.70
CA PHE A 272 21.91 -6.26 6.92
C PHE A 272 23.28 -6.27 7.58
N ALA A 273 23.35 -5.95 8.88
CA ALA A 273 24.61 -5.95 9.62
C ALA A 273 25.29 -7.33 9.62
N CYS A 274 24.52 -8.39 9.88
CA CYS A 274 25.01 -9.77 9.80
C CYS A 274 25.44 -10.17 8.38
N GLY A 275 24.69 -9.77 7.37
CA GLY A 275 25.01 -10.02 5.96
C GLY A 275 26.33 -9.38 5.53
N VAL A 276 26.54 -8.10 5.90
CA VAL A 276 27.81 -7.40 5.65
C VAL A 276 28.96 -8.10 6.38
N TYR A 277 28.76 -8.50 7.64
CA TYR A 277 29.76 -9.24 8.40
C TYR A 277 30.16 -10.56 7.69
N ARG A 278 29.19 -11.36 7.23
CA ARG A 278 29.47 -12.59 6.48
C ARG A 278 30.24 -12.32 5.20
N MET A 279 29.82 -11.31 4.43
CA MET A 279 30.51 -10.94 3.19
C MET A 279 31.97 -10.56 3.41
N MET A 280 32.27 -9.84 4.49
CA MET A 280 33.63 -9.35 4.76
C MET A 280 34.52 -10.38 5.46
N PHE A 281 33.96 -11.20 6.35
CA PHE A 281 34.75 -12.01 7.28
C PHE A 281 34.60 -13.53 7.09
N THR A 282 33.54 -14.03 6.42
CA THR A 282 33.34 -15.48 6.20
C THR A 282 33.57 -15.91 4.74
N GLY A 283 33.87 -14.97 3.84
CA GLY A 283 34.14 -15.26 2.42
C GLY A 283 32.88 -15.60 1.60
N GLU A 284 31.69 -15.35 2.13
CA GLU A 284 30.40 -15.68 1.48
C GLU A 284 29.96 -14.62 0.44
N TRP A 285 30.88 -13.81 -0.09
CA TRP A 285 30.58 -12.70 -1.00
C TRP A 285 29.67 -13.10 -2.17
N GLU A 286 30.06 -14.12 -2.95
CA GLU A 286 29.31 -14.49 -4.17
C GLU A 286 27.84 -14.87 -3.91
N LYS A 287 27.55 -15.36 -2.70
CA LYS A 287 26.23 -15.86 -2.29
C LYS A 287 25.36 -14.76 -1.65
N MET A 288 25.98 -13.74 -1.06
CA MET A 288 25.29 -12.78 -0.20
C MET A 288 25.12 -11.39 -0.81
N VAL A 289 25.92 -11.00 -1.81
CA VAL A 289 25.90 -9.64 -2.39
C VAL A 289 24.50 -9.17 -2.77
N LEU A 290 23.74 -9.98 -3.52
CA LEU A 290 22.40 -9.56 -3.98
C LEU A 290 21.43 -9.37 -2.80
N GLN A 291 21.48 -10.23 -1.79
CA GLN A 291 20.66 -10.10 -0.59
C GLN A 291 21.00 -8.84 0.20
N VAL A 292 22.29 -8.55 0.36
CA VAL A 292 22.76 -7.36 1.07
C VAL A 292 22.40 -6.08 0.31
N VAL A 293 22.51 -6.06 -1.02
CA VAL A 293 22.08 -4.93 -1.86
C VAL A 293 20.58 -4.67 -1.73
N LEU A 294 19.75 -5.72 -1.76
CA LEU A 294 18.30 -5.58 -1.59
C LEU A 294 17.94 -5.11 -0.18
N SER A 295 18.59 -5.67 0.84
CA SER A 295 18.41 -5.25 2.23
C SER A 295 18.80 -3.78 2.42
N PHE A 296 19.90 -3.34 1.80
CA PHE A 296 20.34 -1.95 1.80
C PHE A 296 19.34 -1.02 1.10
N TYR A 297 18.79 -1.44 -0.06
CA TYR A 297 17.74 -0.70 -0.75
C TYR A 297 16.50 -0.50 0.16
N ILE A 298 16.08 -1.54 0.88
CA ILE A 298 14.98 -1.45 1.86
C ILE A 298 15.30 -0.44 2.97
N LEU A 299 16.55 -0.39 3.47
CA LEU A 299 16.98 0.60 4.47
C LEU A 299 16.93 2.03 3.93
N ILE A 300 17.39 2.26 2.69
CA ILE A 300 17.31 3.59 2.04
C ILE A 300 15.86 4.05 1.92
N MET A 301 14.98 3.16 1.47
CA MET A 301 13.55 3.48 1.37
C MET A 301 12.96 3.73 2.75
N SER A 302 13.30 2.91 3.75
CA SER A 302 12.81 3.00 5.12
C SER A 302 13.49 4.08 5.97
N TYR A 303 14.39 4.88 5.40
CA TYR A 303 15.20 5.86 6.14
C TYR A 303 14.36 6.80 7.01
N VAL A 304 13.18 7.24 6.56
CA VAL A 304 12.30 8.15 7.35
C VAL A 304 11.83 7.52 8.66
N VAL A 305 11.66 6.20 8.68
CA VAL A 305 11.28 5.45 9.89
C VAL A 305 12.51 5.29 10.79
N ILE A 306 13.68 5.00 10.22
CA ILE A 306 14.95 4.89 10.95
C ILE A 306 15.31 6.23 11.60
N GLU A 307 15.20 7.32 10.85
CA GLU A 307 15.35 8.70 11.33
C GLU A 307 14.34 9.00 12.46
N GLY A 308 13.06 8.63 12.27
CA GLY A 308 12.02 8.75 13.27
C GLY A 308 12.28 7.97 14.56
N MET A 309 12.96 6.83 14.46
CA MET A 309 13.31 5.95 15.56
C MET A 309 14.53 6.46 16.35
N LEU A 310 15.61 6.80 15.64
CA LEU A 310 16.95 6.95 16.23
C LEU A 310 17.44 8.41 16.30
N MET A 311 17.04 9.26 15.36
CA MET A 311 17.64 10.60 15.19
C MET A 311 16.72 11.73 15.67
N ARG A 312 15.41 11.55 15.55
CA ARG A 312 14.44 12.59 15.87
C ARG A 312 14.16 12.73 17.35
N ASN A 313 14.11 13.98 17.82
CA ASN A 313 13.81 14.36 19.21
C ASN A 313 12.53 15.19 19.35
N ASP A 314 11.80 15.44 18.26
CA ASP A 314 10.52 16.15 18.29
C ASP A 314 9.34 15.23 18.63
N ARG A 315 8.16 15.81 18.87
CA ARG A 315 6.94 15.07 19.24
C ARG A 315 6.41 14.13 18.15
N GLY A 316 6.82 14.31 16.89
CA GLY A 316 6.45 13.45 15.77
C GLY A 316 7.38 12.24 15.57
N ARG A 317 8.35 12.01 16.47
CA ARG A 317 9.22 10.83 16.45
C ARG A 317 8.47 9.53 16.74
N ILE A 318 9.10 8.39 16.45
CA ILE A 318 8.59 7.09 16.88
C ILE A 318 8.81 6.96 18.39
N PRO A 319 7.78 6.56 19.16
CA PRO A 319 7.91 6.41 20.61
C PRO A 319 9.01 5.38 20.98
N PRO A 320 9.88 5.69 21.96
CA PRO A 320 10.91 4.74 22.42
C PRO A 320 10.34 3.41 22.91
N SER A 321 9.14 3.43 23.51
CA SER A 321 8.43 2.21 23.94
C SER A 321 8.08 1.29 22.78
N VAL A 322 7.65 1.84 21.63
CA VAL A 322 7.40 1.06 20.41
C VAL A 322 8.70 0.48 19.88
N THR A 323 9.77 1.27 19.87
CA THR A 323 11.09 0.82 19.43
C THR A 323 11.60 -0.35 20.27
N LEU A 324 11.51 -0.25 21.60
CA LEU A 324 11.90 -1.31 22.52
C LEU A 324 11.08 -2.59 22.28
N LEU A 325 9.76 -2.46 22.16
CA LEU A 325 8.88 -3.58 21.86
C LEU A 325 9.26 -4.25 20.53
N SER A 326 9.50 -3.47 19.48
CA SER A 326 9.91 -3.97 18.17
C SER A 326 11.26 -4.67 18.17
N VAL A 327 12.22 -4.20 18.99
CA VAL A 327 13.50 -4.89 19.18
C VAL A 327 13.29 -6.25 19.86
N ILE A 328 12.45 -6.33 20.89
CA ILE A 328 12.13 -7.59 21.57
C ILE A 328 11.44 -8.57 20.59
N ILE A 329 10.42 -8.11 19.87
CA ILE A 329 9.71 -8.94 18.88
C ILE A 329 10.67 -9.41 17.78
N SER A 330 11.52 -8.53 17.27
CA SER A 330 12.52 -8.88 16.25
C SER A 330 13.50 -9.92 16.79
N GLY A 331 13.99 -9.78 18.02
CA GLY A 331 14.89 -10.75 18.65
C GLY A 331 14.26 -12.13 18.79
N VAL A 332 13.00 -12.20 19.26
CA VAL A 332 12.24 -13.45 19.34
C VAL A 332 12.07 -14.05 17.95
N PHE A 333 11.66 -13.25 16.96
CA PHE A 333 11.45 -13.72 15.60
C PHE A 333 12.73 -14.26 14.94
N LEU A 334 13.86 -13.56 15.09
CA LEU A 334 15.16 -14.00 14.60
C LEU A 334 15.58 -15.32 15.27
N SER A 335 15.41 -15.42 16.60
CA SER A 335 15.78 -16.63 17.34
C SER A 335 14.96 -17.86 16.91
N LEU A 336 13.63 -17.75 16.87
CA LEU A 336 12.74 -18.84 16.47
C LEU A 336 12.90 -19.19 14.99
N GLY A 337 13.01 -18.17 14.14
CA GLY A 337 13.21 -18.34 12.70
C GLY A 337 14.53 -19.06 12.39
N SER A 338 15.61 -18.70 13.08
CA SER A 338 16.88 -19.41 12.97
C SER A 338 16.80 -20.86 13.47
N VAL A 339 16.09 -21.14 14.57
CA VAL A 339 15.89 -22.52 15.02
C VAL A 339 15.19 -23.34 13.93
N ILE A 340 14.09 -22.81 13.38
CA ILE A 340 13.31 -23.52 12.35
C ILE A 340 14.14 -23.75 11.09
N LEU A 341 14.88 -22.74 10.62
CA LEU A 341 15.71 -22.85 9.42
C LEU A 341 16.91 -23.79 9.58
N ASN A 342 17.35 -24.08 10.80
CA ASN A 342 18.44 -25.03 11.06
C ASN A 342 17.94 -26.46 11.32
N MET A 343 16.62 -26.66 11.48
CA MET A 343 16.04 -28.01 11.64
C MET A 343 15.85 -28.75 10.29
N TYR A 344 15.93 -28.03 9.17
CA TYR A 344 15.82 -28.53 7.81
C TYR A 344 17.07 -28.16 7.02
#